data_AF-A0AAD5WZX3-F1
#
_entry.id   AF-A0AAD5WZX3-F1
#
_cell.length_a   1.000
_cell.length_b   1.000
_cell.length_c   1.000
_cell.angle_alpha   90.00
_cell.angle_beta   90.00
_cell.angle_gamma   90.00
#
_symmetry.space_group_name_H-M   'P 1'
#
loop_
_entity.id
_entity.type
_entity.pdbx_description
1 polymer ?
#
loop_
_entity_poly.entity_id
_entity_poly.type
_entity_poly.pdbx_seq_one_letter_code
_entity_poly.pdbx_strand_id
1 'polypeptide(L)'
;MAGTPPPINTDAAAQTPAASARAAAGAIPLPESVAPTRPASTQPPSARRGAGGASATPSTRGGKRDTHTAMGTLGDDAGEEGDEYYSGGLFNIEISPGYKYLETLRGRKEVGDAKVDELQQKLKDLHAHLLSFAAFEKTMVKRVKQVIQDVGSQRIEMDRSGTKQFSDNTEIGELKRQLLKAQNEVNLAMDREQKLQKDIEDAQRTKENLISDIEEIRRHKADMLEPQLIASTKELKLDVLQRRHQVENLEKDLEEKEATYETVTHERDRLELEKERHSAALSQASEMPQKILKQSEVLRDAISSLVIENVKQTTLAQQLDKELERLAKKRKDLEEHKLDQAAEYERRRAELHEMERQCDEIFKQHELAKEQLAVQKGDRVAVDLGLRQTIGDIKREHDILLRLIREKESSLKHLRRLETTVNNIRTTTPTIQQQVHDYQKLLANHQRDEKHFRKVMTDLRKEIDLNLYDFLKVEGVQKEEGEKLARERGINGRMEAELEE
;
A
#
# COMPACT_ATOMS: atom_id res chain seq x y z
N MET A 1 3.55 84.57 67.14
CA MET A 1 4.59 85.17 66.27
C MET A 1 5.80 84.25 66.35
N ALA A 2 6.03 83.44 65.33
CA ALA A 2 7.10 83.59 64.32
C ALA A 2 8.50 83.30 64.93
N GLY A 3 9.33 82.37 64.45
CA GLY A 3 9.33 81.65 63.19
C GLY A 3 10.40 80.55 63.14
N THR A 4 10.69 80.17 61.91
CA THR A 4 11.22 78.92 61.32
C THR A 4 12.78 78.77 61.41
N PRO A 5 13.45 77.78 60.74
CA PRO A 5 14.28 76.70 61.32
C PRO A 5 15.80 76.80 60.95
N PRO A 6 16.60 75.71 61.10
CA PRO A 6 17.52 75.30 59.99
C PRO A 6 17.69 73.73 59.89
N PRO A 7 18.56 73.14 59.02
CA PRO A 7 18.06 72.29 57.91
C PRO A 7 18.65 70.86 57.81
N ILE A 8 17.92 70.03 57.06
CA ILE A 8 18.29 69.07 56.00
C ILE A 8 19.77 68.61 55.92
N ASN A 9 19.96 67.28 55.94
CA ASN A 9 21.08 66.62 55.27
C ASN A 9 20.54 65.55 54.30
N THR A 10 20.95 65.68 53.05
CA THR A 10 20.54 64.96 51.83
C THR A 10 21.59 63.94 51.39
N ASP A 11 21.12 62.93 50.66
CA ASP A 11 21.80 62.15 49.60
C ASP A 11 23.02 61.29 50.00
N ALA A 12 23.09 59.97 49.78
CA ALA A 12 22.48 59.03 48.83
C ALA A 12 22.75 59.34 47.34
N ALA A 13 23.90 58.87 46.82
CA ALA A 13 24.05 58.38 45.44
C ALA A 13 25.42 57.69 45.19
N ALA A 14 25.40 56.43 44.74
CA ALA A 14 26.35 55.79 43.80
C ALA A 14 25.84 54.36 43.50
N GLN A 15 25.11 54.13 42.42
CA GLN A 15 25.55 53.75 41.06
C GLN A 15 25.92 52.26 40.84
N THR A 16 25.02 51.57 40.11
CA THR A 16 25.26 50.58 39.00
C THR A 16 25.70 49.13 39.36
N PRO A 17 25.72 48.17 38.39
CA PRO A 17 24.57 47.47 37.77
C PRO A 17 24.79 45.92 37.64
N ALA A 18 23.88 45.20 36.94
CA ALA A 18 24.01 43.87 36.27
C ALA A 18 22.91 42.86 36.70
N ALA A 19 21.96 42.52 35.80
CA ALA A 19 21.95 41.33 34.92
C ALA A 19 21.88 40.00 35.71
N SER A 20 20.70 39.40 35.86
CA SER A 20 20.08 38.41 34.96
C SER A 20 20.75 37.03 34.97
N ALA A 21 20.14 36.04 35.63
CA ALA A 21 20.05 34.66 35.14
C ALA A 21 19.06 33.80 35.97
N ARG A 22 18.21 33.06 35.21
CA ARG A 22 17.54 31.78 35.53
C ARG A 22 16.42 31.78 36.60
N ALA A 23 15.15 31.67 36.23
CA ALA A 23 14.43 30.54 35.61
C ALA A 23 14.30 29.31 36.54
N ALA A 24 13.17 29.25 37.26
CA ALA A 24 12.54 28.03 37.76
C ALA A 24 11.07 28.34 38.10
N ALA A 25 10.19 28.19 37.11
CA ALA A 25 8.74 28.19 37.32
C ALA A 25 8.30 26.75 37.55
N GLY A 26 8.05 26.40 38.81
CA GLY A 26 7.29 25.22 39.20
C GLY A 26 5.80 25.58 39.14
N ALA A 27 5.06 24.88 38.30
CA ALA A 27 3.61 24.96 38.23
C ALA A 27 3.01 23.97 39.25
N ILE A 28 2.22 24.48 40.19
CA ILE A 28 1.42 23.69 41.13
C ILE A 28 0.05 23.43 40.47
N PRO A 29 -0.41 22.18 40.29
CA PRO A 29 -1.80 21.92 39.91
C PRO A 29 -2.70 21.74 41.15
N LEU A 30 -3.82 22.47 41.12
CA LEU A 30 -4.96 22.38 42.04
C LEU A 30 -5.81 21.11 41.77
N PRO A 31 -6.67 20.69 42.73
CA PRO A 31 -7.23 19.34 42.79
C PRO A 31 -8.59 19.19 42.08
N GLU A 32 -8.82 18.02 41.47
CA GLU A 32 -10.11 17.64 40.90
C GLU A 32 -11.04 16.93 41.89
N SER A 33 -12.31 17.33 41.83
CA SER A 33 -13.41 16.94 42.71
C SER A 33 -13.96 15.55 42.42
N VAL A 34 -14.18 14.80 43.50
CA VAL A 34 -14.85 13.50 43.55
C VAL A 34 -16.37 13.70 43.55
N ALA A 35 -17.09 12.91 42.74
CA ALA A 35 -18.54 12.70 42.86
C ALA A 35 -18.90 11.20 42.71
N PRO A 36 -20.04 10.74 43.27
CA PRO A 36 -20.12 9.41 43.88
C PRO A 36 -20.88 8.33 43.08
N THR A 37 -20.53 7.08 43.40
CA THR A 37 -21.16 5.77 43.08
C THR A 37 -22.61 5.65 43.59
N ARG A 38 -23.58 4.95 42.94
CA ARG A 38 -23.89 3.47 42.85
C ARG A 38 -25.45 3.33 42.69
N PRO A 39 -26.15 2.15 42.59
CA PRO A 39 -25.73 0.74 42.57
C PRO A 39 -26.43 -0.24 41.56
N ALA A 40 -25.96 -1.49 41.65
CA ALA A 40 -26.25 -2.78 40.99
C ALA A 40 -27.70 -3.31 40.87
N SER A 41 -27.93 -4.23 39.92
CA SER A 41 -28.39 -5.62 40.20
C SER A 41 -28.38 -6.61 38.99
N THR A 42 -27.93 -7.84 39.27
CA THR A 42 -28.43 -9.20 38.90
C THR A 42 -28.75 -9.65 37.45
N GLN A 43 -27.86 -10.52 36.91
CA GLN A 43 -28.01 -11.94 36.42
C GLN A 43 -29.39 -12.52 35.95
N PRO A 44 -29.48 -13.69 35.25
CA PRO A 44 -28.58 -14.45 34.33
C PRO A 44 -29.35 -15.07 33.08
N PRO A 45 -29.09 -16.30 32.56
CA PRO A 45 -28.83 -16.57 31.13
C PRO A 45 -30.01 -17.24 30.36
N SER A 46 -30.00 -17.20 29.02
CA SER A 46 -30.93 -18.01 28.21
C SER A 46 -30.22 -18.83 27.12
N ALA A 47 -30.28 -20.14 27.29
CA ALA A 47 -30.10 -21.12 26.23
C ALA A 47 -31.44 -21.39 25.51
N ARG A 48 -31.41 -21.53 24.18
CA ARG A 48 -32.38 -22.30 23.36
C ARG A 48 -31.76 -22.46 21.96
N ARG A 49 -31.30 -23.63 21.50
CA ARG A 49 -31.98 -24.87 21.04
C ARG A 49 -33.02 -24.65 19.92
N GLY A 50 -32.78 -25.33 18.80
CA GLY A 50 -33.73 -25.61 17.71
C GLY A 50 -33.01 -25.60 16.34
N ALA A 51 -32.40 -26.70 15.88
CA ALA A 51 -32.98 -27.93 15.30
C ALA A 51 -33.44 -27.79 13.84
N GLY A 52 -32.87 -28.63 12.98
CA GLY A 52 -33.56 -29.25 11.84
C GLY A 52 -33.39 -28.58 10.47
N GLY A 53 -32.95 -29.36 9.47
CA GLY A 53 -33.09 -28.98 8.08
C GLY A 53 -32.14 -29.67 7.10
N ALA A 54 -32.34 -30.97 6.88
CA ALA A 54 -31.80 -31.66 5.72
C ALA A 54 -32.44 -31.15 4.42
N SER A 55 -31.66 -31.05 3.33
CA SER A 55 -32.02 -31.38 1.93
C SER A 55 -30.90 -30.85 1.03
N ALA A 56 -30.19 -31.75 0.34
CA ALA A 56 -30.42 -32.11 -1.05
C ALA A 56 -29.65 -31.20 -2.03
N THR A 57 -28.69 -31.83 -2.69
CA THR A 57 -28.00 -31.48 -3.94
C THR A 57 -28.96 -30.93 -5.00
N PRO A 58 -28.51 -30.14 -6.00
CA PRO A 58 -27.88 -30.77 -7.17
C PRO A 58 -26.75 -29.97 -7.85
N SER A 59 -25.84 -30.73 -8.45
CA SER A 59 -25.37 -30.55 -9.83
C SER A 59 -24.78 -29.19 -10.24
N THR A 60 -23.45 -29.15 -10.36
CA THR A 60 -22.80 -28.49 -11.51
C THR A 60 -21.65 -29.32 -12.04
N ARG A 61 -22.05 -30.15 -13.01
CA ARG A 61 -21.34 -30.78 -14.12
C ARG A 61 -20.19 -29.91 -14.68
N GLY A 62 -18.95 -30.22 -14.28
CA GLY A 62 -17.73 -29.74 -14.93
C GLY A 62 -17.12 -30.86 -15.76
N GLY A 63 -17.45 -30.90 -17.05
CA GLY A 63 -17.05 -31.95 -17.97
C GLY A 63 -15.54 -31.96 -18.23
N LYS A 64 -14.88 -33.02 -17.74
CA LYS A 64 -13.64 -33.52 -18.34
C LYS A 64 -13.98 -34.00 -19.76
N ARG A 65 -13.60 -33.23 -20.77
CA ARG A 65 -13.50 -33.72 -22.14
C ARG A 65 -12.17 -34.45 -22.24
N ASP A 66 -12.22 -35.75 -21.99
CA ASP A 66 -11.22 -36.68 -22.49
C ASP A 66 -11.36 -36.72 -24.01
N THR A 67 -10.63 -35.84 -24.70
CA THR A 67 -10.40 -36.01 -26.13
C THR A 67 -9.43 -37.18 -26.28
N HIS A 68 -10.00 -38.38 -26.35
CA HIS A 68 -9.42 -39.50 -27.07
C HIS A 68 -9.06 -39.03 -28.49
N THR A 69 -7.84 -38.54 -28.66
CA THR A 69 -7.22 -38.53 -29.98
C THR A 69 -6.63 -39.92 -30.14
N ALA A 70 -7.43 -40.80 -30.74
CA ALA A 70 -6.95 -42.03 -31.33
C ALA A 70 -5.84 -41.64 -32.32
N MET A 71 -4.58 -41.73 -31.88
CA MET A 71 -3.49 -41.88 -32.82
C MET A 71 -3.68 -43.26 -33.44
N GLY A 72 -4.26 -43.23 -34.64
CA GLY A 72 -4.37 -44.37 -35.51
C GLY A 72 -3.02 -45.05 -35.56
N THR A 73 -3.05 -46.34 -35.22
CA THR A 73 -2.17 -47.37 -35.77
C THR A 73 -1.96 -47.09 -37.26
N LEU A 74 -0.85 -46.44 -37.59
CA LEU A 74 -0.29 -46.52 -38.93
C LEU A 74 0.23 -47.94 -39.02
N GLY A 75 -0.56 -48.78 -39.70
CA GLY A 75 -0.24 -50.17 -39.98
C GLY A 75 1.14 -50.26 -40.60
N ASP A 76 1.99 -51.02 -39.93
CA ASP A 76 3.36 -51.37 -40.34
C ASP A 76 3.34 -52.51 -41.37
N ASP A 77 2.33 -52.51 -42.27
CA ASP A 77 1.93 -53.68 -43.07
C ASP A 77 1.80 -53.33 -44.57
N ALA A 78 2.81 -52.62 -45.10
CA ALA A 78 2.90 -52.29 -46.53
C ALA A 78 4.36 -52.32 -47.02
N GLY A 79 5.17 -53.24 -46.48
CA GLY A 79 6.60 -53.32 -46.76
C GLY A 79 7.11 -54.65 -47.30
N GLU A 80 6.35 -55.75 -47.19
CA GLU A 80 6.85 -57.08 -47.56
C GLU A 80 6.51 -57.52 -48.99
N GLU A 81 5.55 -56.89 -49.67
CA GLU A 81 5.18 -57.27 -51.06
C GLU A 81 6.21 -56.81 -52.13
N GLY A 82 7.19 -55.97 -51.77
CA GLY A 82 8.22 -55.48 -52.70
C GLY A 82 9.46 -56.38 -52.83
N ASP A 83 9.71 -57.27 -51.85
CA ASP A 83 10.94 -58.08 -51.81
C ASP A 83 10.88 -59.32 -52.72
N GLU A 84 9.68 -59.75 -53.13
CA GLU A 84 9.51 -60.93 -53.99
C GLU A 84 9.89 -60.65 -55.46
N TYR A 85 9.68 -59.42 -55.95
CA TYR A 85 10.00 -59.04 -57.34
C TYR A 85 11.51 -58.97 -57.62
N TYR A 86 12.34 -58.68 -56.61
CA TYR A 86 13.79 -58.55 -56.76
C TYR A 86 14.57 -59.86 -56.60
N SER A 87 13.93 -60.94 -56.14
CA SER A 87 14.64 -62.13 -55.64
C SER A 87 14.95 -63.20 -56.70
N GLY A 88 14.29 -63.20 -57.87
CA GLY A 88 14.39 -64.30 -58.84
C GLY A 88 15.42 -64.13 -59.98
N GLY A 89 15.55 -62.92 -60.54
CA GLY A 89 16.41 -62.66 -61.71
C GLY A 89 17.65 -61.81 -61.44
N LEU A 90 17.73 -61.21 -60.26
CA LEU A 90 18.75 -60.21 -59.91
C LEU A 90 19.98 -60.81 -59.22
N PHE A 91 19.92 -62.05 -58.72
CA PHE A 91 20.97 -62.65 -57.91
C PHE A 91 21.80 -63.73 -58.63
N ASN A 92 21.33 -64.25 -59.77
CA ASN A 92 22.08 -65.21 -60.55
C ASN A 92 22.06 -64.87 -62.05
N ILE A 93 23.14 -64.25 -62.51
CA ILE A 93 23.32 -63.81 -63.90
C ILE A 93 23.24 -64.98 -64.90
N GLU A 94 23.61 -66.19 -64.50
CA GLU A 94 23.66 -67.37 -65.36
C GLU A 94 22.26 -67.91 -65.71
N ILE A 95 21.26 -67.54 -64.90
CA ILE A 95 19.85 -67.92 -65.13
C ILE A 95 19.16 -66.90 -66.05
N SER A 96 19.77 -65.72 -66.23
CA SER A 96 19.22 -64.63 -67.04
C SER A 96 19.01 -65.06 -68.51
N PRO A 97 17.85 -64.76 -69.11
CA PRO A 97 17.58 -65.05 -70.52
C PRO A 97 18.65 -64.51 -71.47
N GLY A 98 19.22 -63.34 -71.15
CA GLY A 98 20.30 -62.73 -71.93
C GLY A 98 21.61 -63.52 -71.85
N TYR A 99 21.94 -64.07 -70.69
CA TYR A 99 23.16 -64.87 -70.49
C TYR A 99 23.05 -66.24 -71.18
N LYS A 100 21.89 -66.90 -71.04
CA LYS A 100 21.57 -68.17 -71.74
C LYS A 100 21.53 -68.03 -73.25
N TYR A 101 21.03 -66.90 -73.76
CA TYR A 101 21.03 -66.60 -75.19
C TYR A 101 22.46 -66.46 -75.74
N LEU A 102 23.35 -65.80 -74.99
CA LEU A 102 24.78 -65.70 -75.32
C LEU A 102 25.50 -67.06 -75.28
N GLU A 103 25.17 -67.95 -74.34
CA GLU A 103 25.67 -69.32 -74.31
C GLU A 103 25.16 -70.16 -75.50
N THR A 104 23.91 -69.96 -75.90
CA THR A 104 23.32 -70.63 -77.07
C THR A 104 23.99 -70.18 -78.37
N LEU A 105 24.30 -68.87 -78.50
CA LEU A 105 25.05 -68.31 -79.63
C LEU A 105 26.49 -68.85 -79.69
N ARG A 106 27.14 -69.04 -78.53
CA ARG A 106 28.45 -69.72 -78.42
C ARG A 106 28.38 -71.16 -78.91
N GLY A 107 27.35 -71.91 -78.50
CA GLY A 107 27.15 -73.31 -78.90
C GLY A 107 26.86 -73.49 -80.40
N ARG A 108 26.26 -72.50 -81.07
CA ARG A 108 25.94 -72.51 -82.51
C ARG A 108 27.08 -72.02 -83.42
N LYS A 109 28.16 -71.46 -82.87
CA LYS A 109 29.31 -70.86 -83.61
C LYS A 109 28.94 -69.78 -84.63
N GLU A 110 27.77 -69.15 -84.50
CA GLU A 110 27.31 -68.10 -85.42
C GLU A 110 28.04 -66.76 -85.21
N VAL A 111 28.67 -66.58 -84.05
CA VAL A 111 29.41 -65.36 -83.66
C VAL A 111 30.76 -65.79 -83.08
N GLY A 112 31.83 -65.02 -83.34
CA GLY A 112 33.16 -65.32 -82.81
C GLY A 112 33.20 -65.25 -81.28
N ASP A 113 33.87 -66.23 -80.66
CA ASP A 113 33.92 -66.40 -79.19
C ASP A 113 34.35 -65.11 -78.45
N ALA A 114 35.29 -64.35 -79.02
CA ALA A 114 35.74 -63.08 -78.46
C ALA A 114 34.64 -62.02 -78.32
N LYS A 115 33.65 -62.02 -79.24
CA LYS A 115 32.52 -61.09 -79.19
C LYS A 115 31.46 -61.54 -78.18
N VAL A 116 31.29 -62.84 -78.01
CA VAL A 116 30.42 -63.42 -76.97
C VAL A 116 31.00 -63.17 -75.58
N ASP A 117 32.33 -63.31 -75.42
CA ASP A 117 33.04 -62.98 -74.17
C ASP A 117 32.89 -61.48 -73.83
N GLU A 118 33.05 -60.57 -74.81
CA GLU A 118 32.86 -59.12 -74.64
C GLU A 118 31.42 -58.79 -74.17
N LEU A 119 30.41 -59.44 -74.76
CA LEU A 119 29.00 -59.22 -74.40
C LEU A 119 28.65 -59.84 -73.04
N GLN A 120 29.20 -61.01 -72.71
CA GLN A 120 29.05 -61.61 -71.39
C GLN A 120 29.72 -60.75 -70.31
N GLN A 121 30.88 -60.14 -70.60
CA GLN A 121 31.53 -59.22 -69.68
C GLN A 121 30.69 -57.96 -69.47
N LYS A 122 30.18 -57.34 -70.54
CA LYS A 122 29.26 -56.19 -70.43
C LYS A 122 28.00 -56.52 -69.66
N LEU A 123 27.46 -57.73 -69.82
CA LEU A 123 26.29 -58.20 -69.07
C LEU A 123 26.62 -58.40 -67.59
N LYS A 124 27.83 -58.91 -67.26
CA LYS A 124 28.35 -59.01 -65.89
C LYS A 124 28.54 -57.64 -65.24
N ASP A 125 29.12 -56.67 -65.96
CA ASP A 125 29.33 -55.31 -65.46
C ASP A 125 27.99 -54.61 -65.19
N LEU A 126 27.02 -54.74 -66.10
CA LEU A 126 25.67 -54.21 -65.92
C LEU A 126 24.97 -54.84 -64.70
N HIS A 127 25.10 -56.16 -64.53
CA HIS A 127 24.56 -56.87 -63.38
C HIS A 127 25.21 -56.43 -62.06
N ALA A 128 26.53 -56.22 -62.05
CA ALA A 128 27.25 -55.69 -60.89
C ALA A 128 26.79 -54.26 -60.54
N HIS A 129 26.57 -53.40 -61.54
CA HIS A 129 26.00 -52.07 -61.33
C HIS A 129 24.57 -52.13 -60.80
N LEU A 130 23.74 -53.05 -61.30
CA LEU A 130 22.37 -53.26 -60.83
C LEU A 130 22.33 -53.72 -59.37
N LEU A 131 23.21 -54.65 -58.98
CA LEU A 131 23.37 -55.09 -57.59
C LEU A 131 23.85 -53.95 -56.68
N SER A 132 24.82 -53.15 -57.14
CA SER A 132 25.29 -51.96 -56.41
C SER A 132 24.18 -50.93 -56.23
N PHE A 133 23.36 -50.70 -57.26
CA PHE A 133 22.23 -49.78 -57.20
C PHE A 133 21.14 -50.29 -56.25
N ALA A 134 20.79 -51.58 -56.28
CA ALA A 134 19.85 -52.18 -55.34
C ALA A 134 20.33 -52.09 -53.88
N ALA A 135 21.64 -52.30 -53.64
CA ALA A 135 22.23 -52.13 -52.31
C ALA A 135 22.21 -50.66 -51.84
N PHE A 136 22.44 -49.71 -52.76
CA PHE A 136 22.32 -48.29 -52.50
C PHE A 136 20.87 -47.90 -52.17
N GLU A 137 19.90 -48.36 -52.96
CA GLU A 137 18.47 -48.15 -52.74
C GLU A 137 18.03 -48.68 -51.38
N LYS A 138 18.42 -49.91 -51.02
CA LYS A 138 18.16 -50.48 -49.69
C LYS A 138 18.74 -49.61 -48.56
N THR A 139 19.93 -49.06 -48.75
CA THR A 139 20.55 -48.13 -47.80
C THR A 139 19.78 -46.82 -47.71
N MET A 140 19.32 -46.27 -48.84
CA MET A 140 18.53 -45.05 -48.88
C MET A 140 17.16 -45.24 -48.22
N VAL A 141 16.46 -46.35 -48.47
CA VAL A 141 15.19 -46.67 -47.80
C VAL A 141 15.38 -46.75 -46.28
N LYS A 142 16.44 -47.42 -45.80
CA LYS A 142 16.77 -47.45 -44.36
C LYS A 142 17.01 -46.04 -43.81
N ARG A 143 17.75 -45.19 -44.53
CA ARG A 143 18.02 -43.81 -44.14
C ARG A 143 16.76 -42.96 -44.11
N VAL A 144 15.85 -43.12 -45.06
CA VAL A 144 14.54 -42.45 -45.08
C VAL A 144 13.70 -42.86 -43.87
N LYS A 145 13.62 -44.17 -43.57
CA LYS A 145 12.92 -44.68 -42.38
C LYS A 145 13.50 -44.07 -41.09
N GLN A 146 14.83 -44.01 -40.96
CA GLN A 146 15.49 -43.37 -39.81
C GLN A 146 15.12 -41.89 -39.68
N VAL A 147 15.18 -41.13 -40.78
CA VAL A 147 14.83 -39.70 -40.76
C VAL A 147 13.35 -39.49 -40.39
N ILE A 148 12.44 -40.34 -40.86
CA ILE A 148 11.02 -40.28 -40.47
C ILE A 148 10.87 -40.51 -38.97
N GLN A 149 11.59 -41.49 -38.41
CA GLN A 149 11.60 -41.77 -36.97
C GLN A 149 12.17 -40.58 -36.17
N ASP A 150 13.28 -39.99 -36.61
CA ASP A 150 13.92 -38.84 -35.96
C ASP A 150 12.99 -37.62 -35.96
N VAL A 151 12.34 -37.32 -37.09
CA VAL A 151 11.35 -36.23 -37.19
C VAL A 151 10.14 -36.49 -36.29
N GLY A 152 9.67 -37.74 -36.21
CA GLY A 152 8.61 -38.14 -35.29
C GLY A 152 8.99 -37.89 -33.83
N SER A 153 10.21 -38.30 -33.44
CA SER A 153 10.76 -38.06 -32.10
C SER A 153 10.86 -36.57 -31.77
N GLN A 154 11.40 -35.78 -32.70
CA GLN A 154 11.54 -34.33 -32.54
C GLN A 154 10.17 -33.62 -32.39
N ARG A 155 9.14 -34.06 -33.12
CA ARG A 155 7.78 -33.52 -32.96
C ARG A 155 7.23 -33.78 -31.56
N ILE A 156 7.38 -35.00 -31.04
CA ILE A 156 6.94 -35.36 -29.69
C ILE A 156 7.70 -34.54 -28.65
N GLU A 157 9.01 -34.34 -28.83
CA GLU A 157 9.83 -33.53 -27.94
C GLU A 157 9.42 -32.05 -27.94
N MET A 158 9.10 -31.49 -29.12
CA MET A 158 8.55 -30.14 -29.24
C MET A 158 7.22 -29.99 -28.49
N ASP A 159 6.30 -30.94 -28.64
CA ASP A 159 5.00 -30.89 -27.97
C ASP A 159 5.14 -31.02 -26.45
N ARG A 160 6.06 -31.88 -25.97
CA ARG A 160 6.41 -31.99 -24.55
C ARG A 160 7.02 -30.69 -24.01
N SER A 161 7.94 -30.08 -24.77
CA SER A 161 8.56 -28.80 -24.41
C SER A 161 7.53 -27.67 -24.34
N GLY A 162 6.61 -27.59 -25.32
CA GLY A 162 5.52 -26.62 -25.31
C GLY A 162 4.57 -26.78 -24.12
N THR A 163 4.23 -28.03 -23.77
CA THR A 163 3.40 -28.33 -22.59
C THR A 163 4.11 -27.93 -21.29
N LYS A 164 5.41 -28.22 -21.19
CA LYS A 164 6.23 -27.82 -20.04
C LYS A 164 6.34 -26.29 -19.91
N GLN A 165 6.55 -25.58 -21.02
CA GLN A 165 6.55 -24.11 -21.00
C GLN A 165 5.22 -23.54 -20.51
N PHE A 166 4.10 -24.17 -20.87
CA PHE A 166 2.79 -23.76 -20.37
C PHE A 166 2.62 -24.01 -18.86
N SER A 167 3.06 -25.17 -18.35
CA SER A 167 3.03 -25.45 -16.91
C SER A 167 3.92 -24.49 -16.13
N ASP A 168 5.15 -24.28 -16.60
CA ASP A 168 6.13 -23.40 -15.95
C ASP A 168 5.62 -21.96 -15.93
N ASN A 169 5.02 -21.46 -17.02
CA ASN A 169 4.41 -20.13 -17.05
C ASN A 169 3.22 -19.99 -16.09
N THR A 170 2.43 -21.05 -15.90
CA THR A 170 1.32 -21.07 -14.94
C THR A 170 1.86 -21.00 -13.52
N GLU A 171 2.87 -21.80 -13.19
CA GLU A 171 3.55 -21.82 -11.90
C GLU A 171 4.22 -20.47 -11.60
N ILE A 172 4.93 -19.87 -12.56
CA ILE A 172 5.50 -18.51 -12.45
C ILE A 172 4.38 -17.50 -12.15
N GLY A 173 3.22 -17.63 -12.78
CA GLY A 173 2.06 -16.78 -12.51
C GLY A 173 1.54 -16.92 -11.08
N GLU A 174 1.50 -18.15 -10.55
CA GLU A 174 1.12 -18.42 -9.17
C GLU A 174 2.13 -17.90 -8.16
N LEU A 175 3.42 -18.14 -8.39
CA LEU A 175 4.52 -17.64 -7.57
C LEU A 175 4.52 -16.10 -7.51
N LYS A 176 4.27 -15.41 -8.64
CA LYS A 176 4.13 -13.95 -8.66
C LYS A 176 2.95 -13.46 -7.79
N ARG A 177 1.81 -14.16 -7.81
CA ARG A 177 0.67 -13.82 -6.95
C ARG A 177 0.98 -14.08 -5.48
N GLN A 178 1.66 -15.17 -5.15
CA GLN A 178 2.08 -15.48 -3.78
C GLN A 178 3.09 -14.45 -3.26
N LEU A 179 4.08 -14.07 -4.08
CA LEU A 179 5.05 -13.02 -3.73
C LEU A 179 4.35 -11.69 -3.42
N LEU A 180 3.38 -11.29 -4.26
CA LEU A 180 2.62 -10.05 -4.04
C LEU A 180 1.79 -10.10 -2.75
N LYS A 181 1.20 -11.26 -2.42
CA LYS A 181 0.51 -11.45 -1.14
C LYS A 181 1.46 -11.32 0.04
N ALA A 182 2.61 -12.01 0.00
CA ALA A 182 3.62 -11.93 1.05
C ALA A 182 4.16 -10.51 1.23
N GLN A 183 4.39 -9.78 0.14
CA GLN A 183 4.83 -8.37 0.19
C GLN A 183 3.78 -7.47 0.86
N ASN A 184 2.49 -7.68 0.55
CA ASN A 184 1.40 -6.94 1.21
C ASN A 184 1.30 -7.28 2.70
N GLU A 185 1.50 -8.55 3.08
CA GLU A 185 1.51 -8.98 4.48
C GLU A 185 2.68 -8.37 5.27
N VAL A 186 3.87 -8.30 4.66
CA VAL A 186 5.05 -7.64 5.24
C VAL A 186 4.79 -6.15 5.46
N ASN A 187 4.27 -5.44 4.45
CA ASN A 187 3.95 -4.02 4.59
C ASN A 187 2.94 -3.78 5.72
N LEU A 188 1.90 -4.61 5.79
CA LEU A 188 0.88 -4.52 6.83
C LEU A 188 1.43 -4.86 8.24
N ALA A 189 2.41 -5.75 8.33
CA ALA A 189 3.13 -6.04 9.56
C ALA A 189 4.02 -4.85 9.97
N MET A 190 4.71 -4.21 9.03
CA MET A 190 5.52 -3.00 9.29
C MET A 190 4.66 -1.84 9.79
N ASP A 191 3.48 -1.61 9.20
CA ASP A 191 2.55 -0.56 9.68
C ASP A 191 2.07 -0.84 11.11
N ARG A 192 1.80 -2.10 11.44
CA ARG A 192 1.43 -2.53 12.80
C ARG A 192 2.59 -2.33 13.78
N GLU A 193 3.81 -2.69 13.37
CA GLU A 193 5.02 -2.51 14.18
C GLU A 193 5.28 -1.04 14.47
N GLN A 194 5.18 -0.16 13.46
CA GLN A 194 5.33 1.28 13.63
C GLN A 194 4.30 1.86 14.62
N LYS A 195 3.05 1.38 14.54
CA LYS A 195 2.01 1.79 15.49
C LYS A 195 2.35 1.33 16.92
N LEU A 196 2.75 0.08 17.09
CA LEU A 196 3.12 -0.45 18.40
C LEU A 196 4.35 0.28 18.97
N GLN A 197 5.33 0.61 18.13
CA GLN A 197 6.50 1.38 18.52
C GLN A 197 6.11 2.76 19.05
N LYS A 198 5.19 3.44 18.36
CA LYS A 198 4.64 4.72 18.83
C LYS A 198 3.90 4.58 20.17
N ASP A 199 3.06 3.54 20.31
CA ASP A 199 2.33 3.29 21.56
C ASP A 199 3.32 3.02 22.73
N ILE A 200 4.45 2.34 22.47
CA ILE A 200 5.53 2.14 23.43
C ILE A 200 6.19 3.46 23.82
N GLU A 201 6.52 4.32 22.86
CA GLU A 201 7.12 5.64 23.11
C GLU A 201 6.21 6.54 23.95
N ASP A 202 4.90 6.57 23.63
CA ASP A 202 3.93 7.35 24.39
C ASP A 202 3.74 6.81 25.81
N ALA A 203 3.75 5.49 25.99
CA ALA A 203 3.72 4.86 27.32
C ALA A 203 5.00 5.15 28.13
N GLN A 204 6.17 5.17 27.49
CA GLN A 204 7.44 5.53 28.13
C GLN A 204 7.45 6.98 28.60
N ARG A 205 7.02 7.93 27.75
CA ARG A 205 6.86 9.34 28.15
C ARG A 205 5.91 9.50 29.32
N THR A 206 4.76 8.81 29.29
CA THR A 206 3.79 8.84 30.39
C THR A 206 4.40 8.32 31.69
N LYS A 207 5.17 7.22 31.62
CA LYS A 207 5.88 6.68 32.77
C LYS A 207 6.92 7.67 33.33
N GLU A 208 7.69 8.32 32.47
CA GLU A 208 8.70 9.31 32.88
C GLU A 208 8.06 10.51 33.59
N ASN A 209 6.95 11.03 33.04
CA ASN A 209 6.19 12.10 33.67
C ASN A 209 5.68 11.68 35.06
N LEU A 210 5.08 10.49 35.18
CA LEU A 210 4.59 9.98 36.47
C LEU A 210 5.73 9.79 37.50
N ILE A 211 6.92 9.37 37.06
CA ILE A 211 8.09 9.28 37.94
C ILE A 211 8.50 10.67 38.42
N SER A 212 8.56 11.65 37.53
CA SER A 212 8.85 13.05 37.85
C SER A 212 7.85 13.61 38.87
N ASP A 213 6.54 13.39 38.65
CA ASP A 213 5.48 13.84 39.56
C ASP A 213 5.63 13.20 40.95
N ILE A 214 5.93 11.89 41.01
CA ILE A 214 6.18 11.17 42.26
C ILE A 214 7.39 11.77 42.99
N GLU A 215 8.46 12.10 42.27
CA GLU A 215 9.65 12.72 42.85
C GLU A 215 9.36 14.13 43.37
N GLU A 216 8.59 14.93 42.65
CA GLU A 216 8.19 16.27 43.07
C GLU A 216 7.33 16.22 44.34
N ILE A 217 6.34 15.33 44.38
CA ILE A 217 5.51 15.11 45.58
C ILE A 217 6.38 14.67 46.77
N ARG A 218 7.36 13.78 46.55
CA ARG A 218 8.27 13.33 47.60
C ARG A 218 9.15 14.47 48.12
N ARG A 219 9.69 15.32 47.24
CA ARG A 219 10.47 16.50 47.62
C ARG A 219 9.62 17.50 48.40
N HIS A 220 8.44 17.85 47.89
CA HIS A 220 7.53 18.77 48.59
C HIS A 220 7.15 18.25 49.99
N LYS A 221 6.92 16.94 50.13
CA LYS A 221 6.65 16.33 51.44
C LYS A 221 7.86 16.45 52.39
N ALA A 222 9.04 16.08 51.94
CA ALA A 222 10.25 16.04 52.75
C ALA A 222 10.77 17.45 53.13
N ASP A 223 10.73 18.39 52.18
CA ASP A 223 11.36 19.70 52.32
C ASP A 223 10.43 20.75 52.95
N MET A 224 9.11 20.64 52.76
CA MET A 224 8.14 21.64 53.22
C MET A 224 7.23 21.11 54.32
N LEU A 225 6.49 20.03 54.04
CA LEU A 225 5.42 19.57 54.94
C LEU A 225 5.96 18.97 56.24
N GLU A 226 6.98 18.11 56.17
CA GLU A 226 7.56 17.50 57.37
C GLU A 226 8.19 18.54 58.32
N PRO A 227 9.02 19.50 57.85
CA PRO A 227 9.56 20.55 58.71
C PRO A 227 8.49 21.45 59.33
N GLN A 228 7.47 21.84 58.54
CA GLN A 228 6.35 22.65 59.06
C GLN A 228 5.57 21.90 60.14
N LEU A 229 5.28 20.62 59.93
CA LEU A 229 4.59 19.79 60.91
C LEU A 229 5.40 19.64 62.21
N ILE A 230 6.71 19.43 62.08
CA ILE A 230 7.62 19.35 63.24
C ILE A 230 7.65 20.69 64.00
N ALA A 231 7.75 21.82 63.28
CA ALA A 231 7.77 23.16 63.87
C ALA A 231 6.45 23.45 64.62
N SER A 232 5.30 23.23 63.97
CA SER A 232 3.97 23.40 64.57
C SER A 232 3.78 22.49 65.79
N THR A 233 4.23 21.24 65.72
CA THR A 233 4.15 20.30 66.85
C THR A 233 5.01 20.77 68.02
N LYS A 234 6.19 21.34 67.77
CA LYS A 234 7.06 21.90 68.82
C LYS A 234 6.43 23.14 69.47
N GLU A 235 5.84 24.03 68.67
CA GLU A 235 5.14 25.22 69.15
C GLU A 235 3.95 24.86 70.03
N LEU A 236 3.10 23.93 69.59
CA LEU A 236 1.97 23.43 70.39
C LEU A 236 2.43 22.79 71.70
N LYS A 237 3.54 22.04 71.71
CA LYS A 237 4.10 21.48 72.94
C LYS A 237 4.56 22.57 73.91
N LEU A 238 5.16 23.66 73.41
CA LEU A 238 5.57 24.80 74.24
C LEU A 238 4.37 25.55 74.81
N ASP A 239 3.34 25.82 74.00
CA ASP A 239 2.09 26.47 74.44
C ASP A 239 1.38 25.63 75.51
N VAL A 240 1.27 24.31 75.32
CA VAL A 240 0.72 23.40 76.33
C VAL A 240 1.52 23.44 77.63
N LEU A 241 2.86 23.47 77.55
CA LEU A 241 3.72 23.56 78.73
C LEU A 241 3.52 24.89 79.47
N GLN A 242 3.47 26.00 78.74
CA GLN A 242 3.23 27.33 79.31
C GLN A 242 1.86 27.41 79.98
N ARG A 243 0.80 26.91 79.34
CA ARG A 243 -0.55 26.88 79.93
C ARG A 243 -0.61 26.02 81.18
N ARG A 244 0.08 24.87 81.21
CA ARG A 244 0.19 24.05 82.43
C ARG A 244 0.85 24.81 83.57
N HIS A 245 1.94 25.51 83.30
CA HIS A 245 2.62 26.31 84.32
C HIS A 245 1.75 27.49 84.80
N GLN A 246 0.99 28.10 83.88
CA GLN A 246 0.04 29.15 84.25
C GLN A 246 -1.08 28.62 85.15
N VAL A 247 -1.62 27.44 84.86
CA VAL A 247 -2.62 26.78 85.72
C VAL A 247 -2.03 26.49 87.11
N GLU A 248 -0.84 25.91 87.18
CA GLU A 248 -0.16 25.61 88.46
C GLU A 248 0.08 26.88 89.30
N ASN A 249 0.48 27.99 88.66
CA ASN A 249 0.66 29.26 89.36
C ASN A 249 -0.68 29.83 89.85
N LEU A 250 -1.74 29.73 89.06
CA LEU A 250 -3.07 30.17 89.47
C LEU A 250 -3.65 29.31 90.60
N GLU A 251 -3.37 28.01 90.61
CA GLU A 251 -3.74 27.10 91.70
C GLU A 251 -3.03 27.51 93.01
N LYS A 252 -1.72 27.78 92.96
CA LYS A 252 -0.97 28.29 94.13
C LYS A 252 -1.47 29.64 94.62
N ASP A 253 -1.71 30.57 93.69
CA ASP A 253 -2.29 31.88 94.03
C ASP A 253 -3.67 31.73 94.69
N LEU A 254 -4.49 30.79 94.22
CA LEU A 254 -5.80 30.49 94.81
C LEU A 254 -5.65 29.94 96.22
N GLU A 255 -4.78 28.95 96.42
CA GLU A 255 -4.48 28.36 97.74
C GLU A 255 -3.98 29.43 98.73
N GLU A 256 -3.09 30.33 98.30
CA GLU A 256 -2.62 31.45 99.12
C GLU A 256 -3.77 32.40 99.46
N LYS A 257 -4.64 32.72 98.50
CA LYS A 257 -5.80 33.59 98.73
C LYS A 257 -6.80 32.97 99.69
N GLU A 258 -7.09 31.68 99.55
CA GLU A 258 -7.95 30.94 100.46
C GLU A 258 -7.38 30.95 101.89
N ALA A 259 -6.08 30.69 102.07
CA ALA A 259 -5.42 30.75 103.37
C ALA A 259 -5.46 32.16 104.00
N THR A 260 -5.23 33.22 103.21
CA THR A 260 -5.37 34.60 103.70
C THR A 260 -6.82 34.94 104.05
N TYR A 261 -7.78 34.46 103.26
CA TYR A 261 -9.20 34.67 103.50
C TYR A 261 -9.66 34.02 104.81
N GLU A 262 -9.22 32.78 105.08
CA GLU A 262 -9.47 32.10 106.36
C GLU A 262 -8.90 32.89 107.54
N THR A 263 -7.66 33.38 107.42
CA THR A 263 -7.02 34.20 108.46
C THR A 263 -7.81 35.48 108.74
N VAL A 264 -8.18 36.22 107.70
CA VAL A 264 -8.98 37.45 107.82
C VAL A 264 -10.37 37.16 108.38
N THR A 265 -10.98 36.02 108.03
CA THR A 265 -12.28 35.61 108.57
C THR A 265 -12.17 35.35 110.08
N HIS A 266 -11.11 34.68 110.54
CA HIS A 266 -10.85 34.49 111.97
C HIS A 266 -10.57 35.81 112.71
N GLU A 267 -9.82 36.74 112.11
CA GLU A 267 -9.60 38.07 112.70
C GLU A 267 -10.89 38.89 112.77
N ARG A 268 -11.73 38.85 111.73
CA ARG A 268 -13.05 39.48 111.72
C ARG A 268 -13.88 38.97 112.89
N ASP A 269 -13.98 37.66 113.06
CA ASP A 269 -14.79 37.05 114.13
C ASP A 269 -14.26 37.45 115.51
N ARG A 270 -12.92 37.54 115.67
CA ARG A 270 -12.30 38.05 116.90
C ARG A 270 -12.65 39.51 117.17
N LEU A 271 -12.54 40.37 116.16
CA LEU A 271 -12.83 41.80 116.25
C LEU A 271 -14.32 42.06 116.51
N GLU A 272 -15.21 41.23 115.97
CA GLU A 272 -16.66 41.32 116.22
C GLU A 272 -16.98 41.00 117.69
N LEU A 273 -16.30 40.00 118.26
CA LEU A 273 -16.37 39.66 119.69
C LEU A 273 -15.81 40.78 120.59
N GLU A 274 -14.69 41.39 120.18
CA GLU A 274 -14.14 42.58 120.86
C GLU A 274 -15.08 43.80 120.76
N LYS A 275 -15.72 44.01 119.61
CA LYS A 275 -16.70 45.08 119.40
C LYS A 275 -17.93 44.91 120.27
N GLU A 276 -18.46 43.69 120.41
CA GLU A 276 -19.56 43.40 121.35
C GLU A 276 -19.15 43.68 122.80
N ARG A 277 -17.92 43.32 123.18
CA ARG A 277 -17.35 43.63 124.50
C ARG A 277 -17.18 45.13 124.74
N HIS A 278 -16.70 45.87 123.75
CA HIS A 278 -16.54 47.33 123.82
C HIS A 278 -17.88 48.07 123.76
N SER A 279 -18.87 47.56 123.04
CA SER A 279 -20.26 48.05 123.05
C SER A 279 -20.87 47.94 124.45
N ALA A 280 -20.65 46.82 125.14
CA ALA A 280 -21.07 46.64 126.53
C ALA A 280 -20.36 47.58 127.51
N ALA A 281 -19.06 47.87 127.30
CA ALA A 281 -18.28 48.79 128.12
C ALA A 281 -18.61 50.28 127.87
N LEU A 282 -18.94 50.65 126.62
CA LEU A 282 -19.31 52.01 126.23
C LEU A 282 -20.66 52.43 126.81
N SER A 283 -21.58 51.47 127.00
CA SER A 283 -22.86 51.66 127.68
C SER A 283 -22.72 52.14 129.14
N GLN A 284 -21.59 51.86 129.81
CA GLN A 284 -21.34 52.25 131.21
C GLN A 284 -20.63 53.60 131.39
N ALA A 285 -20.07 54.21 130.35
CA ALA A 285 -19.05 55.26 130.51
C ALA A 285 -19.36 56.60 129.83
N SER A 286 -20.62 56.91 129.50
CA SER A 286 -20.94 58.14 128.74
C SER A 286 -21.88 59.12 129.46
N GLU A 287 -21.38 59.78 130.52
CA GLU A 287 -21.84 61.12 130.89
C GLU A 287 -20.68 62.13 130.82
N MET A 288 -20.71 62.97 129.77
CA MET A 288 -20.17 64.34 129.73
C MET A 288 -18.65 64.52 129.91
N PRO A 289 -17.80 64.27 128.87
CA PRO A 289 -17.26 65.41 128.08
C PRO A 289 -16.89 65.02 126.61
N GLN A 290 -17.86 64.61 125.78
CA GLN A 290 -17.64 64.05 124.44
C GLN A 290 -17.64 65.02 123.24
N LYS A 291 -17.93 66.31 123.41
CA LYS A 291 -18.20 67.21 122.27
C LYS A 291 -16.99 67.97 121.72
N ILE A 292 -15.86 67.99 122.43
CA ILE A 292 -14.68 68.78 122.03
C ILE A 292 -13.58 67.92 121.37
N LEU A 293 -13.47 66.63 121.72
CA LEU A 293 -12.55 65.68 121.04
C LEU A 293 -13.05 65.23 119.65
N LYS A 294 -14.37 65.03 119.49
CA LYS A 294 -15.00 64.59 118.23
C LYS A 294 -14.79 65.55 117.04
N GLN A 295 -14.63 66.85 117.28
CA GLN A 295 -14.41 67.81 116.19
C GLN A 295 -12.97 67.75 115.63
N SER A 296 -12.00 67.27 116.43
CA SER A 296 -10.60 67.10 115.99
C SER A 296 -10.36 65.78 115.25
N GLU A 297 -11.13 64.73 115.55
CA GLU A 297 -11.10 63.44 114.87
C GLU A 297 -11.79 63.51 113.51
N VAL A 298 -12.95 64.20 113.42
CA VAL A 298 -13.67 64.40 112.15
C VAL A 298 -12.82 65.15 111.10
N LEU A 299 -12.01 66.12 111.52
CA LEU A 299 -11.08 66.83 110.62
C LEU A 299 -9.90 65.96 110.18
N ARG A 300 -9.41 65.06 111.05
CA ARG A 300 -8.34 64.12 110.72
C ARG A 300 -8.82 63.01 109.77
N ASP A 301 -10.05 62.53 109.98
CA ASP A 301 -10.72 61.55 109.12
C ASP A 301 -11.03 62.14 107.74
N ALA A 302 -11.44 63.41 107.66
CA ALA A 302 -11.65 64.11 106.40
C ALA A 302 -10.34 64.26 105.59
N ILE A 303 -9.22 64.58 106.24
CA ILE A 303 -7.90 64.66 105.59
C ILE A 303 -7.42 63.28 105.15
N SER A 304 -7.55 62.26 106.01
CA SER A 304 -7.22 60.86 105.66
C SER A 304 -8.05 60.36 104.47
N SER A 305 -9.35 60.66 104.47
CA SER A 305 -10.27 60.33 103.38
C SER A 305 -9.87 61.00 102.06
N LEU A 306 -9.48 62.28 102.09
CA LEU A 306 -8.98 62.98 100.89
C LEU A 306 -7.66 62.41 100.38
N VAL A 307 -6.74 61.99 101.26
CA VAL A 307 -5.49 61.33 100.85
C VAL A 307 -5.77 59.97 100.20
N ILE A 308 -6.66 59.17 100.79
CA ILE A 308 -7.09 57.89 100.20
C ILE A 308 -7.75 58.11 98.83
N GLU A 309 -8.58 59.15 98.71
CA GLU A 309 -9.24 59.49 97.46
C GLU A 309 -8.23 59.97 96.40
N ASN A 310 -7.20 60.73 96.80
CA ASN A 310 -6.12 61.16 95.91
C ASN A 310 -5.26 59.97 95.43
N VAL A 311 -4.98 59.01 96.32
CA VAL A 311 -4.30 57.76 95.95
C VAL A 311 -5.17 56.97 94.96
N LYS A 312 -6.48 56.80 95.21
CA LYS A 312 -7.40 56.15 94.27
C LYS A 312 -7.43 56.83 92.90
N GLN A 313 -7.51 58.15 92.88
CA GLN A 313 -7.49 58.93 91.63
C GLN A 313 -6.16 58.77 90.89
N THR A 314 -5.04 58.70 91.61
CA THR A 314 -3.71 58.43 91.03
C THR A 314 -3.63 57.00 90.46
N THR A 315 -4.12 56.00 91.17
CA THR A 315 -4.17 54.61 90.69
C THR A 315 -5.07 54.47 89.47
N LEU A 316 -6.21 55.16 89.46
CA LEU A 316 -7.13 55.20 88.32
C LEU A 316 -6.48 55.87 87.10
N ALA A 317 -5.76 56.98 87.28
CA ALA A 317 -5.01 57.62 86.21
C ALA A 317 -3.97 56.67 85.60
N GLN A 318 -3.20 55.96 86.43
CA GLN A 318 -2.23 54.96 85.96
C GLN A 318 -2.88 53.77 85.23
N GLN A 319 -4.09 53.36 85.63
CA GLN A 319 -4.85 52.33 84.93
C GLN A 319 -5.33 52.81 83.56
N LEU A 320 -5.85 54.04 83.49
CA LEU A 320 -6.26 54.66 82.23
C LEU A 320 -5.08 54.85 81.27
N ASP A 321 -3.90 55.22 81.77
CA ASP A 321 -2.69 55.33 80.95
C ASP A 321 -2.28 53.96 80.35
N LYS A 322 -2.32 52.89 81.15
CA LYS A 322 -2.07 51.51 80.66
C LYS A 322 -3.11 51.06 79.64
N GLU A 323 -4.38 51.42 79.83
CA GLU A 323 -5.43 51.14 78.85
C GLU A 323 -5.23 51.90 77.54
N LEU A 324 -4.82 53.17 77.61
CA LEU A 324 -4.47 53.97 76.43
C LEU A 324 -3.30 53.37 75.66
N GLU A 325 -2.23 52.94 76.34
CA GLU A 325 -1.12 52.24 75.69
C GLU A 325 -1.57 50.93 75.02
N ARG A 326 -2.43 50.15 75.70
CA ARG A 326 -2.98 48.91 75.15
C ARG A 326 -3.83 49.17 73.90
N LEU A 327 -4.67 50.20 73.93
CA LEU A 327 -5.50 50.60 72.79
C LEU A 327 -4.65 51.13 71.63
N ALA A 328 -3.58 51.88 71.91
CA ALA A 328 -2.65 52.36 70.90
C ALA A 328 -1.93 51.19 70.20
N LYS A 329 -1.47 50.19 70.96
CA LYS A 329 -0.87 48.97 70.39
C LYS A 329 -1.87 48.21 69.53
N LYS A 330 -3.09 47.99 70.03
CA LYS A 330 -4.17 47.33 69.27
C LYS A 330 -4.50 48.08 67.98
N ARG A 331 -4.49 49.42 67.99
CA ARG A 331 -4.71 50.24 66.79
C ARG A 331 -3.61 50.01 65.76
N LYS A 332 -2.35 49.97 66.20
CA LYS A 332 -1.21 49.70 65.32
C LYS A 332 -1.28 48.30 64.70
N ASP A 333 -1.57 47.27 65.50
CA ASP A 333 -1.71 45.89 65.00
C ASP A 333 -2.85 45.78 63.95
N LEU A 334 -3.96 46.51 64.17
CA LEU A 334 -5.06 46.58 63.20
C LEU A 334 -4.69 47.33 61.91
N GLU A 335 -3.88 48.39 62.00
CA GLU A 335 -3.36 49.12 60.84
C GLU A 335 -2.42 48.25 60.00
N GLU A 336 -1.52 47.49 60.64
CA GLU A 336 -0.63 46.54 59.98
C GLU A 336 -1.42 45.43 59.28
N HIS A 337 -2.37 44.80 59.99
CA HIS A 337 -3.22 43.76 59.41
C HIS A 337 -4.06 44.28 58.22
N LYS A 338 -4.56 45.52 58.29
CA LYS A 338 -5.28 46.15 57.17
C LYS A 338 -4.37 46.33 55.96
N LEU A 339 -3.10 46.68 56.16
CA LEU A 339 -2.13 46.86 55.10
C LEU A 339 -1.77 45.52 54.45
N ASP A 340 -1.56 44.47 55.25
CA ASP A 340 -1.31 43.11 54.76
C ASP A 340 -2.48 42.57 53.93
N GLN A 341 -3.71 42.77 54.43
CA GLN A 341 -4.93 42.39 53.69
C GLN A 341 -5.07 43.14 52.36
N ALA A 342 -4.75 44.42 52.33
CA ALA A 342 -4.76 45.20 51.09
C ALA A 342 -3.71 44.67 50.09
N ALA A 343 -2.50 44.34 50.56
CA ALA A 343 -1.46 43.76 49.72
C ALA A 343 -1.80 42.34 49.21
N GLU A 344 -2.48 41.52 50.01
CA GLU A 344 -3.00 40.23 49.54
C GLU A 344 -4.12 40.39 48.51
N TYR A 345 -5.01 41.36 48.70
CA TYR A 345 -6.09 41.64 47.75
C TYR A 345 -5.54 42.00 46.37
N GLU A 346 -4.56 42.91 46.30
CA GLU A 346 -3.95 43.30 45.03
C GLU A 346 -3.18 42.14 44.37
N ARG A 347 -2.53 41.27 45.16
CA ARG A 347 -1.90 40.05 44.64
C ARG A 347 -2.93 39.10 44.00
N ARG A 348 -4.01 38.77 44.71
CA ARG A 348 -5.09 37.91 44.20
C ARG A 348 -5.77 38.52 42.97
N ARG A 349 -5.93 39.85 42.94
CA ARG A 349 -6.48 40.56 41.79
C ARG A 349 -5.58 40.47 40.56
N ALA A 350 -4.27 40.62 40.73
CA ALA A 350 -3.31 40.46 39.64
C ALA A 350 -3.28 39.01 39.11
N GLU A 351 -3.36 38.02 40.00
CA GLU A 351 -3.48 36.60 39.62
C GLU A 351 -4.75 36.33 38.81
N LEU A 352 -5.90 36.88 39.22
CA LEU A 352 -7.15 36.74 38.47
C LEU A 352 -7.03 37.32 37.05
N HIS A 353 -6.45 38.51 36.90
CA HIS A 353 -6.26 39.10 35.57
C HIS A 353 -5.32 38.29 34.67
N GLU A 354 -4.27 37.68 35.22
CA GLU A 354 -3.41 36.81 34.41
C GLU A 354 -4.12 35.52 34.02
N MET A 355 -4.95 34.95 34.91
CA MET A 355 -5.78 33.78 34.59
C MET A 355 -6.82 34.10 33.52
N GLU A 356 -7.48 35.26 33.58
CA GLU A 356 -8.40 35.74 32.54
C GLU A 356 -7.68 35.84 31.18
N ARG A 357 -6.46 36.41 31.17
CA ARG A 357 -5.64 36.52 29.95
C ARG A 357 -5.25 35.16 29.38
N GLN A 358 -4.94 34.19 30.25
CA GLN A 358 -4.66 32.81 29.83
C GLN A 358 -5.89 32.12 29.26
N CYS A 359 -7.07 32.30 29.86
CA CYS A 359 -8.33 31.80 29.32
C CYS A 359 -8.63 32.37 27.94
N ASP A 360 -8.44 33.67 27.73
CA ASP A 360 -8.61 34.32 26.43
C ASP A 360 -7.64 33.78 25.37
N GLU A 361 -6.39 33.51 25.76
CA GLU A 361 -5.38 32.93 24.87
C GLU A 361 -5.74 31.48 24.48
N ILE A 362 -6.15 30.65 25.45
CA ILE A 362 -6.63 29.29 25.18
C ILE A 362 -7.84 29.32 24.25
N PHE A 363 -8.77 30.26 24.44
CA PHE A 363 -9.94 30.41 23.57
C PHE A 363 -9.54 30.77 22.13
N LYS A 364 -8.60 31.70 21.95
CA LYS A 364 -8.06 32.05 20.62
C LYS A 364 -7.38 30.86 19.95
N GLN A 365 -6.56 30.11 20.69
CA GLN A 365 -5.90 28.90 20.18
C GLN A 365 -6.93 27.84 19.77
N HIS A 366 -8.01 27.69 20.53
CA HIS A 366 -9.10 26.78 20.19
C HIS A 366 -9.81 27.16 18.88
N GLU A 367 -10.16 28.43 18.70
CA GLU A 367 -10.79 28.89 17.45
C GLU A 367 -9.84 28.76 16.25
N LEU A 368 -8.54 29.06 16.41
CA LEU A 368 -7.53 28.79 15.37
C LEU A 368 -7.44 27.31 15.01
N ALA A 369 -7.42 26.41 16.00
CA ALA A 369 -7.39 24.96 15.77
C ALA A 369 -8.65 24.47 15.03
N LYS A 370 -9.81 25.06 15.33
CA LYS A 370 -11.08 24.76 14.68
C LYS A 370 -11.10 25.25 13.22
N GLU A 371 -10.56 26.42 12.93
CA GLU A 371 -10.36 26.90 11.56
C GLU A 371 -9.40 25.99 10.77
N GLN A 372 -8.27 25.61 11.36
CA GLN A 372 -7.32 24.67 10.75
C GLN A 372 -7.98 23.31 10.44
N LEU A 373 -8.79 22.79 11.36
CA LEU A 373 -9.55 21.56 11.14
C LEU A 373 -10.55 21.70 9.99
N ALA A 374 -11.18 22.87 9.83
CA ALA A 374 -12.08 23.14 8.71
C ALA A 374 -11.34 23.14 7.36
N VAL A 375 -10.15 23.76 7.30
CA VAL A 375 -9.28 23.75 6.12
C VAL A 375 -8.86 22.32 5.77
N GLN A 376 -8.38 21.53 6.73
CA GLN A 376 -7.97 20.14 6.51
C GLN A 376 -9.12 19.26 6.00
N LYS A 377 -10.36 19.49 6.49
CA LYS A 377 -11.55 18.81 5.96
C LYS A 377 -11.82 19.18 4.50
N GLY A 378 -11.62 20.45 4.13
CA GLY A 378 -11.69 20.91 2.74
C GLY A 378 -10.66 20.23 1.84
N ASP A 379 -9.40 20.20 2.27
CA ASP A 379 -8.30 19.56 1.53
C ASP A 379 -8.55 18.06 1.34
N ARG A 380 -9.06 17.37 2.38
CA ARG A 380 -9.43 15.96 2.28
C ARG A 380 -10.46 15.72 1.18
N VAL A 381 -11.50 16.56 1.11
CA VAL A 381 -12.54 16.45 0.07
C VAL A 381 -11.96 16.72 -1.32
N ALA A 382 -11.07 17.70 -1.45
CA ALA A 382 -10.40 18.01 -2.72
C ALA A 382 -9.54 16.82 -3.21
N VAL A 383 -8.76 16.20 -2.32
CA VAL A 383 -7.96 15.01 -2.61
C VAL A 383 -8.86 13.82 -2.98
N ASP A 384 -9.96 13.60 -2.25
CA ASP A 384 -10.92 12.53 -2.56
C ASP A 384 -11.56 12.70 -3.94
N LEU A 385 -11.89 13.94 -4.33
CA LEU A 385 -12.39 14.25 -5.68
C LEU A 385 -11.33 14.00 -6.75
N GLY A 386 -10.09 14.43 -6.50
CA GLY A 386 -8.95 14.16 -7.39
C GLY A 386 -8.72 12.66 -7.60
N LEU A 387 -8.76 11.87 -6.53
CA LEU A 387 -8.62 10.41 -6.60
C LEU A 387 -9.72 9.77 -7.45
N ARG A 388 -10.99 10.19 -7.27
CA ARG A 388 -12.12 9.69 -8.07
C ARG A 388 -11.96 10.04 -9.55
N GLN A 389 -11.47 11.25 -9.85
CA GLN A 389 -11.20 11.68 -11.22
C GLN A 389 -10.13 10.79 -11.87
N THR A 390 -8.98 10.61 -11.21
CA THR A 390 -7.87 9.76 -11.70
C THR A 390 -8.31 8.31 -11.91
N ILE A 391 -9.12 7.75 -11.01
CA ILE A 391 -9.72 6.40 -11.21
C ILE A 391 -10.59 6.36 -12.46
N GLY A 392 -11.35 7.43 -12.73
CA GLY A 392 -12.12 7.58 -13.96
C GLY A 392 -11.25 7.66 -15.21
N ASP A 393 -10.14 8.39 -15.15
CA ASP A 393 -9.16 8.50 -16.24
C ASP A 393 -8.53 7.14 -16.56
N ILE A 394 -8.07 6.41 -15.53
CA ILE A 394 -7.49 5.06 -15.69
C ILE A 394 -8.47 4.11 -16.38
N LYS A 395 -9.75 4.12 -16.00
CA LYS A 395 -10.77 3.29 -16.65
C LYS A 395 -10.96 3.65 -18.12
N ARG A 396 -11.02 4.96 -18.43
CA ARG A 396 -11.15 5.44 -19.81
C ARG A 396 -9.95 5.05 -20.67
N GLU A 397 -8.73 5.20 -20.15
CA GLU A 397 -7.51 4.77 -20.86
C GLU A 397 -7.45 3.26 -21.06
N HIS A 398 -7.85 2.48 -20.05
CA HIS A 398 -7.93 1.03 -20.17
C HIS A 398 -8.89 0.60 -21.30
N ASP A 399 -10.07 1.21 -21.38
CA ASP A 399 -11.04 0.93 -22.44
C ASP A 399 -10.49 1.29 -23.84
N ILE A 400 -9.76 2.40 -23.96
CA ILE A 400 -9.09 2.80 -25.21
C ILE A 400 -8.02 1.76 -25.60
N LEU A 401 -7.18 1.35 -24.64
CA LEU A 401 -6.15 0.33 -24.89
C LEU A 401 -6.76 -1.00 -25.34
N LEU A 402 -7.86 -1.44 -24.72
CA LEU A 402 -8.57 -2.66 -25.14
C LEU A 402 -9.10 -2.56 -26.57
N ARG A 403 -9.60 -1.39 -27.00
CA ARG A 403 -10.01 -1.16 -28.40
C ARG A 403 -8.82 -1.24 -29.35
N LEU A 404 -7.72 -0.56 -29.03
CA LEU A 404 -6.50 -0.58 -29.84
C LEU A 404 -5.90 -1.98 -29.98
N ILE A 405 -5.96 -2.81 -28.93
CA ILE A 405 -5.53 -4.22 -29.00
C ILE A 405 -6.36 -4.99 -30.02
N ARG A 406 -7.69 -4.85 -30.00
CA ARG A 406 -8.58 -5.53 -30.96
C ARG A 406 -8.35 -5.06 -32.39
N GLU A 407 -8.15 -3.76 -32.60
CA GLU A 407 -7.82 -3.18 -33.91
C GLU A 407 -6.47 -3.69 -34.44
N LYS A 408 -5.45 -3.77 -33.58
CA LYS A 408 -4.17 -4.37 -33.91
C LYS A 408 -4.30 -5.84 -34.31
N GLU A 409 -5.06 -6.63 -33.56
CA GLU A 409 -5.30 -8.05 -33.88
C GLU A 409 -6.03 -8.23 -35.21
N SER A 410 -7.02 -7.38 -35.50
CA SER A 410 -7.71 -7.34 -36.79
C SER A 410 -6.75 -7.02 -37.94
N SER A 411 -5.91 -6.00 -37.76
CA SER A 411 -4.92 -5.57 -38.74
C SER A 411 -3.86 -6.66 -38.99
N LEU A 412 -3.40 -7.34 -37.94
CA LEU A 412 -2.49 -8.49 -38.06
C LEU A 412 -3.12 -9.66 -38.83
N LYS A 413 -4.40 -9.96 -38.58
CA LYS A 413 -5.13 -10.98 -39.36
C LYS A 413 -5.22 -10.59 -40.83
N HIS A 414 -5.48 -9.31 -41.12
CA HIS A 414 -5.51 -8.81 -42.49
C HIS A 414 -4.15 -8.89 -43.18
N LEU A 415 -3.07 -8.48 -42.49
CA LEU A 415 -1.69 -8.59 -42.97
C LEU A 415 -1.33 -10.03 -43.33
N ARG A 416 -1.63 -11.01 -42.46
CA ARG A 416 -1.36 -12.44 -42.73
C ARG A 416 -2.11 -12.96 -43.96
N ARG A 417 -3.33 -12.48 -44.22
CA ARG A 417 -4.07 -12.82 -45.44
C ARG A 417 -3.36 -12.26 -46.67
N LEU A 418 -2.95 -10.99 -46.63
CA LEU A 418 -2.20 -10.35 -47.72
C LEU A 418 -0.86 -11.05 -47.96
N GLU A 419 -0.11 -11.39 -46.92
CA GLU A 419 1.14 -12.15 -47.02
C GLU A 419 0.91 -13.49 -47.72
N THR A 420 -0.17 -14.19 -47.38
CA THR A 420 -0.56 -15.45 -48.02
C THR A 420 -0.91 -15.23 -49.49
N THR A 421 -1.68 -14.20 -49.83
CA THR A 421 -2.00 -13.84 -51.21
C THR A 421 -0.74 -13.51 -52.01
N VAL A 422 0.17 -12.71 -51.46
CA VAL A 422 1.44 -12.37 -52.11
C VAL A 422 2.30 -13.62 -52.31
N ASN A 423 2.37 -14.51 -51.32
CA ASN A 423 3.09 -15.78 -51.47
C ASN A 423 2.47 -16.66 -52.56
N ASN A 424 1.14 -16.75 -52.64
CA ASN A 424 0.45 -17.48 -53.71
C ASN A 424 0.72 -16.89 -55.09
N ILE A 425 0.73 -15.56 -55.23
CA ILE A 425 1.11 -14.90 -56.49
C ILE A 425 2.57 -15.21 -56.82
N ARG A 426 3.46 -15.12 -55.83
CA ARG A 426 4.89 -15.41 -55.99
C ARG A 426 5.16 -16.85 -56.43
N THR A 427 4.38 -17.83 -55.95
CA THR A 427 4.53 -19.25 -56.34
C THR A 427 3.88 -19.56 -57.69
N THR A 428 2.77 -18.91 -58.05
CA THR A 428 2.04 -19.16 -59.30
C THR A 428 2.61 -18.40 -60.51
N THR A 429 3.22 -17.24 -60.28
CA THR A 429 3.77 -16.38 -61.36
C THR A 429 4.79 -17.11 -62.24
N PRO A 430 5.80 -17.85 -61.70
CA PRO A 430 6.75 -18.58 -62.54
C PRO A 430 6.07 -19.63 -63.43
N THR A 431 5.07 -20.33 -62.92
CA THR A 431 4.31 -21.34 -63.67
C THR A 431 3.53 -20.71 -64.82
N ILE A 432 2.88 -19.56 -64.57
CA ILE A 432 2.17 -18.81 -65.62
C ILE A 432 3.17 -18.27 -66.66
N GLN A 433 4.31 -17.74 -66.23
CA GLN A 433 5.37 -17.28 -67.15
C GLN A 433 5.88 -18.42 -68.04
N GLN A 434 6.06 -19.61 -67.48
CA GLN A 434 6.44 -20.79 -68.25
C GLN A 434 5.36 -21.17 -69.27
N GLN A 435 4.09 -21.19 -68.88
CA GLN A 435 2.98 -21.45 -69.80
C GLN A 435 2.91 -20.43 -70.94
N VAL A 436 3.08 -19.13 -70.64
CA VAL A 436 3.13 -18.07 -71.65
C VAL A 436 4.27 -18.32 -72.64
N HIS A 437 5.46 -18.69 -72.16
CA HIS A 437 6.60 -19.04 -73.01
C HIS A 437 6.32 -20.25 -73.91
N ASP A 438 5.68 -21.29 -73.38
CA ASP A 438 5.33 -22.48 -74.14
C ASP A 438 4.27 -22.19 -75.22
N TYR A 439 3.26 -21.38 -74.91
CA TYR A 439 2.27 -20.92 -75.91
C TYR A 439 2.90 -20.01 -76.97
N GLN A 440 3.86 -19.16 -76.61
CA GLN A 440 4.60 -18.35 -77.59
C GLN A 440 5.41 -19.22 -78.55
N LYS A 441 6.06 -20.29 -78.05
CA LYS A 441 6.75 -21.27 -78.91
C LYS A 441 5.77 -22.00 -79.82
N LEU A 442 4.63 -22.44 -79.30
CA LEU A 442 3.60 -23.13 -80.08
C LEU A 442 3.05 -22.23 -81.20
N LEU A 443 2.78 -20.96 -80.88
CA LEU A 443 2.35 -19.95 -81.85
C LEU A 443 3.41 -19.74 -82.95
N ALA A 444 4.68 -19.63 -82.57
CA ALA A 444 5.78 -19.49 -83.53
C ALA A 444 5.90 -20.72 -84.46
N ASN A 445 5.67 -21.92 -83.95
CA ASN A 445 5.62 -23.13 -84.76
C ASN A 445 4.42 -23.12 -85.72
N HIS A 446 3.21 -22.81 -85.25
CA HIS A 446 2.04 -22.69 -86.12
C HIS A 446 2.22 -21.62 -87.22
N GLN A 447 2.88 -20.49 -86.92
CA GLN A 447 3.21 -19.50 -87.93
C GLN A 447 4.23 -20.00 -88.97
N ARG A 448 5.17 -20.87 -88.58
CA ARG A 448 6.09 -21.52 -89.52
C ARG A 448 5.36 -22.53 -90.39
N ASP A 449 4.49 -23.33 -89.80
CA ASP A 449 3.65 -24.31 -90.50
C ASP A 449 2.72 -23.61 -91.47
N GLU A 450 2.07 -22.51 -91.06
CA GLU A 450 1.23 -21.70 -91.95
C GLU A 450 2.02 -21.17 -93.15
N LYS A 451 3.24 -20.67 -92.94
CA LYS A 451 4.14 -20.24 -94.03
C LYS A 451 4.51 -21.43 -94.92
N HIS A 452 4.77 -22.60 -94.36
CA HIS A 452 5.07 -23.81 -95.11
C HIS A 452 3.87 -24.25 -95.96
N PHE A 453 2.67 -24.39 -95.37
CA PHE A 453 1.45 -24.76 -96.09
C PHE A 453 1.05 -23.71 -97.13
N ARG A 454 1.25 -22.41 -96.87
CA ARG A 454 1.06 -21.37 -97.89
C ARG A 454 1.99 -21.58 -99.08
N LYS A 455 3.27 -21.91 -98.86
CA LYS A 455 4.22 -22.25 -99.94
C LYS A 455 3.77 -23.50 -100.70
N VAL A 456 3.47 -24.59 -100.00
CA VAL A 456 2.99 -25.84 -100.59
C VAL A 456 1.72 -25.62 -101.41
N MET A 457 0.76 -24.83 -100.92
CA MET A 457 -0.44 -24.44 -101.68
C MET A 457 -0.11 -23.62 -102.92
N THR A 458 0.90 -22.76 -102.87
CA THR A 458 1.34 -21.96 -104.01
C THR A 458 2.01 -22.85 -105.07
N ASP A 459 2.81 -23.82 -104.64
CA ASP A 459 3.50 -24.74 -105.54
C ASP A 459 2.53 -25.77 -106.15
N LEU A 460 1.59 -26.29 -105.37
CA LEU A 460 0.47 -27.10 -105.88
C LEU A 460 -0.38 -26.35 -106.90
N ARG A 461 -0.66 -25.05 -106.68
CA ARG A 461 -1.36 -24.22 -107.68
C ARG A 461 -0.57 -24.12 -108.99
N LYS A 462 0.74 -23.88 -108.92
CA LYS A 462 1.60 -23.87 -110.12
C LYS A 462 1.61 -25.24 -110.81
N GLU A 463 1.65 -26.33 -110.05
CA GLU A 463 1.61 -27.69 -110.60
C GLU A 463 0.25 -27.98 -111.25
N ILE A 464 -0.85 -27.55 -110.65
CA ILE A 464 -2.19 -27.61 -111.27
C ILE A 464 -2.23 -26.77 -112.55
N ASP A 465 -1.69 -25.54 -112.54
CA ASP A 465 -1.64 -24.68 -113.72
C ASP A 465 -0.78 -25.28 -114.85
N LEU A 466 0.36 -25.91 -114.51
CA LEU A 466 1.22 -26.64 -115.45
C LEU A 466 0.50 -27.87 -116.01
N ASN A 467 -0.12 -28.69 -115.15
CA ASN A 467 -0.90 -29.85 -115.58
C ASN A 467 -2.11 -29.43 -116.43
N LEU A 468 -2.76 -28.31 -116.12
CA LEU A 468 -3.85 -27.74 -116.92
C LEU A 468 -3.34 -27.24 -118.27
N TYR A 469 -2.18 -26.58 -118.31
CA TYR A 469 -1.53 -26.18 -119.55
C TYR A 469 -1.17 -27.40 -120.42
N ASP A 470 -0.56 -28.43 -119.84
CA ASP A 470 -0.23 -29.66 -120.53
C ASP A 470 -1.49 -30.38 -121.03
N PHE A 471 -2.54 -30.42 -120.21
CA PHE A 471 -3.84 -30.95 -120.61
C PHE A 471 -4.44 -30.18 -121.78
N LEU A 472 -4.50 -28.84 -121.72
CA LEU A 472 -5.01 -27.99 -122.80
C LEU A 472 -4.15 -28.08 -124.07
N LYS A 473 -2.84 -28.27 -123.92
CA LYS A 473 -1.92 -28.48 -125.04
C LYS A 473 -2.16 -29.83 -125.71
N VAL A 474 -2.32 -30.91 -124.93
CA VAL A 474 -2.70 -32.23 -125.45
C VAL A 474 -4.07 -32.18 -126.11
N GLU A 475 -5.05 -31.50 -125.50
CA GLU A 475 -6.38 -31.29 -126.08
C GLU A 475 -6.27 -30.49 -127.40
N GLY A 476 -5.43 -29.46 -127.45
CA GLY A 476 -5.13 -28.70 -128.67
C GLY A 476 -4.51 -29.55 -129.77
N VAL A 477 -3.51 -30.39 -129.45
CA VAL A 477 -2.91 -31.35 -130.38
C VAL A 477 -3.95 -32.37 -130.87
N GLN A 478 -4.77 -32.91 -129.97
CA GLN A 478 -5.86 -33.83 -130.34
C GLN A 478 -6.91 -33.15 -131.23
N LYS A 479 -7.17 -31.85 -131.02
CA LYS A 479 -8.08 -31.07 -131.86
C LYS A 479 -7.48 -30.79 -133.24
N GLU A 480 -6.19 -30.46 -133.32
CA GLU A 480 -5.46 -30.33 -134.58
C GLU A 480 -5.35 -31.65 -135.34
N GLU A 481 -5.11 -32.77 -134.64
CA GLU A 481 -5.15 -34.12 -135.22
C GLU A 481 -6.57 -34.47 -135.69
N GLY A 482 -7.60 -34.13 -134.90
CA GLY A 482 -9.00 -34.27 -135.29
C GLY A 482 -9.36 -33.44 -136.53
N GLU A 483 -8.85 -32.21 -136.63
CA GLU A 483 -9.02 -31.36 -137.81
C GLU A 483 -8.24 -31.85 -139.02
N LYS A 484 -7.02 -32.38 -138.85
CA LYS A 484 -6.26 -33.03 -139.92
C LYS A 484 -6.99 -34.28 -140.43
N LEU A 485 -7.52 -35.10 -139.53
CA LEU A 485 -8.29 -36.30 -139.86
C LEU A 485 -9.62 -35.92 -140.54
N ALA A 486 -10.25 -34.81 -140.15
CA ALA A 486 -11.41 -34.24 -140.84
C ALA A 486 -11.07 -33.68 -142.23
N ARG A 487 -9.90 -33.04 -142.42
CA ARG A 487 -9.40 -32.59 -143.73
C ARG A 487 -9.04 -33.77 -144.63
N GLU A 488 -8.39 -34.80 -144.10
CA GLU A 488 -8.11 -36.04 -144.85
C GLU A 488 -9.40 -36.75 -145.25
N ARG A 489 -10.42 -36.79 -144.39
CA ARG A 489 -11.76 -37.25 -144.77
C ARG A 489 -12.40 -36.36 -145.85
N GLY A 490 -12.22 -35.04 -145.78
CA GLY A 490 -12.73 -34.10 -146.78
C GLY A 490 -11.97 -34.12 -148.12
N ILE A 491 -10.70 -34.54 -148.12
CA ILE A 491 -9.90 -34.79 -149.33
C ILE A 491 -10.25 -36.16 -149.91
N ASN A 492 -10.40 -37.19 -149.08
CA ASN A 492 -10.87 -38.50 -149.54
C ASN A 492 -12.30 -38.41 -150.12
N GLY A 493 -13.19 -37.64 -149.51
CA GLY A 493 -14.53 -37.40 -150.09
C GLY A 493 -14.49 -36.61 -151.40
N ARG A 494 -13.49 -35.74 -151.61
CA ARG A 494 -13.28 -35.07 -152.90
C ARG A 494 -12.64 -35.98 -153.95
N MET A 495 -11.72 -36.86 -153.55
CA MET A 495 -11.13 -37.87 -154.44
C MET A 495 -12.12 -38.98 -154.81
N GLU A 496 -13.06 -39.32 -153.93
CA GLU A 496 -14.20 -40.18 -154.27
C GLU A 496 -15.14 -39.47 -155.27
N ALA A 497 -15.39 -38.18 -155.11
CA ALA A 497 -16.21 -37.40 -156.04
C ALA A 497 -15.55 -37.11 -157.42
N GLU A 498 -14.22 -37.06 -157.50
CA GLU A 498 -13.45 -36.90 -158.75
C GLU A 498 -13.17 -38.24 -159.46
N LEU A 499 -13.50 -39.38 -158.86
CA LEU A 499 -13.40 -40.72 -159.48
C LEU A 499 -14.74 -41.26 -160.00
N GLU A 500 -15.85 -40.54 -159.79
CA GLU A 500 -17.20 -40.89 -160.27
C GLU A 500 -17.67 -40.08 -161.52
N GLU A 501 -16.81 -39.23 -162.09
CA GLU A 501 -16.93 -38.64 -163.46
C GLU A 501 -15.84 -39.18 -164.39
#